data_AF-A0A8S2T1T6-F1
#
_entry.id   AF-A0A8S2T1T6-F1
#
_cell.length_a   1.000
_cell.length_b   1.000
_cell.length_c   1.000
_cell.angle_alpha   90.00
_cell.angle_beta   90.00
_cell.angle_gamma   90.00
#
_symmetry.space_group_name_H-M   'P 1'
#
loop_
_entity.id
_entity.type
_entity.pdbx_description
1 polymer ?
#
loop_
_entity_poly.entity_id
_entity_poly.type
_entity_poly.pdbx_seq_one_letter_code
_entity_poly.pdbx_strand_id
1 'polypeptide(L)' 'MYGCYAYAWTSPTTGSVNFIFELRNDPGQWYLDDTSVYQGGTQMLTNTGFETGSLSPWVRTGPNGNCGAFPVQ' A
#
# COMPACT_ATOMS: atom_id res chain seq x y z
N MET A 1 -5.95 -16.01 11.06
CA MET A 1 -6.56 -14.66 10.91
C MET A 1 -5.77 -13.94 9.84
N TYR A 2 -6.38 -13.15 8.96
CA TYR A 2 -5.67 -12.36 7.94
C TYR A 2 -5.65 -10.90 8.37
N GLY A 3 -4.54 -10.20 8.13
CA GLY A 3 -4.44 -8.76 8.28
C GLY A 3 -4.52 -8.11 6.90
N CYS A 4 -5.35 -7.07 6.75
CA CYS A 4 -5.40 -6.29 5.53
C CYS A 4 -4.67 -4.99 5.75
N TYR A 5 -3.73 -4.69 4.86
CA TYR A 5 -3.03 -3.43 4.83
C TYR A 5 -3.30 -2.83 3.46
N ALA A 6 -4.16 -1.82 3.41
CA ALA A 6 -4.34 -1.02 2.22
C ALA A 6 -3.48 0.23 2.33
N TYR A 7 -2.79 0.53 1.24
CA TYR A 7 -1.99 1.71 1.06
C TYR A 7 -2.59 2.52 -0.08
N ALA A 8 -3.11 3.70 0.25
CA ALA A 8 -3.56 4.64 -0.77
C ALA A 8 -2.35 5.34 -1.36
N TRP A 9 -2.21 5.30 -2.68
CA TRP A 9 -1.25 6.11 -3.44
C TRP A 9 -2.02 6.96 -4.44
N THR A 10 -1.72 8.26 -4.50
CA THR A 10 -2.30 9.12 -5.51
C THR A 10 -1.49 9.05 -6.79
N SER A 11 -2.06 8.41 -7.81
CA SER A 11 -1.51 8.42 -9.15
C SER A 11 -1.53 9.82 -9.76
N PRO A 12 -0.42 10.27 -10.36
CA PRO A 12 -0.39 11.50 -11.15
C PRO A 12 -1.37 11.49 -12.34
N THR A 13 -1.76 10.31 -12.84
CA THR A 13 -2.51 10.16 -14.09
C THR A 13 -3.91 9.58 -13.91
N THR A 14 -4.16 8.82 -12.84
CA THR A 14 -5.43 8.11 -12.62
C THR A 14 -6.15 8.47 -11.32
N GLY A 15 -5.62 9.40 -10.51
CA GLY A 15 -6.17 9.72 -9.19
C GLY A 15 -5.78 8.69 -8.13
N SER A 16 -6.53 8.59 -7.04
CA SER A 16 -6.22 7.63 -5.96
C SER A 16 -6.29 6.18 -6.47
N VAL A 17 -5.24 5.42 -6.23
CA VAL A 17 -5.17 3.97 -6.47
C VAL A 17 -4.79 3.31 -5.13
N ASN A 18 -5.56 2.30 -4.74
CA ASN A 18 -5.30 1.56 -3.51
C ASN A 18 -4.50 0.29 -3.84
N PHE A 19 -3.30 0.18 -3.29
CA PHE A 19 -2.58 -1.09 -3.22
C PHE A 19 -3.01 -1.82 -1.97
N ILE A 20 -3.59 -3.01 -2.13
CA ILE A 20 -4.16 -3.76 -1.03
C ILE A 20 -3.43 -5.10 -0.90
N PHE A 21 -2.84 -5.34 0.28
CA PHE A 21 -2.16 -6.58 0.61
C PHE A 21 -2.93 -7.30 1.71
N GLU A 22 -3.46 -8.49 1.38
CA GLU A 22 -4.01 -9.42 2.37
C GLU A 22 -2.92 -10.41 2.77
N LEU A 23 -2.39 -10.23 3.99
CA LEU A 23 -1.31 -11.07 4.50
C LEU A 23 -1.85 -11.97 5.60
N ARG A 24 -1.39 -13.22 5.62
CA ARG A 24 -1.65 -14.13 6.74
C ARG A 24 -1.10 -13.54 8.03
N ASN A 25 -1.87 -13.52 9.12
CA ASN A 25 -1.41 -13.01 10.42
C ASN A 25 -0.43 -13.97 11.15
N ASP A 26 0.15 -14.92 10.43
CA ASP A 26 1.20 -15.80 10.91
C ASP A 26 2.37 -15.78 9.92
N PRO A 27 3.43 -15.00 10.21
CA PRO A 27 3.75 -14.30 11.47
C PRO A 27 2.86 -13.07 11.78
N GLY A 28 2.80 -12.67 13.06
CA GLY A 28 1.90 -11.60 13.55
C GLY A 28 2.23 -10.17 13.09
N GLN A 29 3.22 -10.01 12.20
CA GLN A 29 3.57 -8.74 11.58
C GLN A 29 4.30 -8.96 10.25
N TRP A 30 4.19 -7.97 9.36
CA TRP A 30 4.85 -7.93 8.06
C TRP A 30 5.50 -6.56 7.85
N TYR A 31 6.63 -6.56 7.16
CA TYR A 31 7.32 -5.37 6.71
C TYR A 31 7.27 -5.32 5.17
N LEU A 32 7.16 -4.11 4.63
CA LEU A 32 7.13 -3.82 3.21
C LEU A 32 8.17 -2.73 2.96
N ASP A 33 9.00 -2.92 1.94
CA ASP A 33 10.10 -2.01 1.61
C ASP A 33 10.40 -2.05 0.11
N ASP A 34 11.06 -1.01 -0.41
CA ASP A 34 11.53 -0.85 -1.79
C ASP A 34 10.52 -1.30 -2.86
N THR A 35 9.27 -0.87 -2.71
CA THR A 35 8.21 -1.23 -3.64
C THR A 35 8.34 -0.54 -4.99
N SER A 36 7.88 -1.19 -6.06
CA SER A 36 7.93 -0.61 -7.40
C SER A 36 6.73 -1.02 -8.26
N VAL A 37 6.24 -0.06 -9.06
CA VAL A 37 5.21 -0.24 -10.08
C VAL A 37 5.59 0.63 -11.27
N TYR A 38 5.76 0.02 -12.44
CA TYR A 38 6.19 0.72 -13.64
C TYR A 38 5.08 0.80 -14.69
N GLN A 39 4.96 1.96 -15.34
CA GLN A 39 4.23 2.13 -16.59
C GLN A 39 5.25 2.29 -17.72
N GLY A 40 5.51 1.20 -18.46
CA GLY A 40 6.65 1.17 -19.39
C GLY A 40 7.96 1.29 -18.63
N GLY A 41 8.75 2.33 -18.93
CA GLY A 41 10.02 2.62 -18.24
C GLY A 41 9.91 3.54 -17.02
N THR A 42 8.71 4.03 -16.69
CA THR A 42 8.51 5.05 -15.64
C THR A 42 8.06 4.41 -14.34
N GLN A 43 8.81 4.62 -13.25
CA GLN A 43 8.39 4.29 -11.90
C GLN A 43 7.24 5.22 -11.51
N MET A 44 6.11 4.64 -11.12
CA MET A 44 4.91 5.38 -10.77
C MET A 44 4.88 5.76 -9.28
N LEU A 45 5.41 4.88 -8.42
CA LEU A 45 5.39 5.11 -6.99
C LEU A 45 6.47 6.09 -6.52
N THR A 46 6.17 6.82 -5.45
CA THR A 46 7.10 7.71 -4.75
C THR A 46 7.21 7.32 -3.28
N ASN A 47 8.31 7.67 -2.61
CA ASN A 47 8.55 7.34 -1.20
C ASN A 47 8.43 5.83 -0.89
N THR A 48 8.98 4.98 -1.77
CA THR A 48 8.78 3.52 -1.75
C THR A 48 9.67 2.75 -0.79
N GLY A 49 10.80 3.34 -0.39
CA GLY A 49 11.72 2.80 0.62
C GLY A 49 11.52 3.40 2.01
N PHE A 50 10.57 4.32 2.19
CA PHE A 50 10.18 4.88 3.50
C PHE A 50 11.30 5.55 4.34
N GLU A 51 12.50 5.73 3.78
CA GLU A 51 13.70 6.28 4.45
C GLU A 51 13.60 7.75 4.87
N THR A 52 12.53 8.44 4.49
CA THR A 52 12.33 9.87 4.78
C THR A 52 11.77 10.12 6.18
N GLY A 53 11.38 9.06 6.90
CA GLY A 53 10.67 9.16 8.19
C GLY A 53 9.22 9.63 8.05
N SER A 54 8.73 9.83 6.82
CA SER A 54 7.35 10.16 6.51
C SER A 54 6.73 9.04 5.67
N LEU A 55 5.48 8.70 5.94
CA LEU A 55 4.72 7.79 5.08
C LEU A 55 4.10 8.50 3.88
N SER A 56 3.95 9.83 3.89
CA SER A 56 3.30 10.57 2.79
C SER A 56 3.97 10.30 1.44
N PRO A 57 3.22 10.03 0.34
CA PRO A 57 1.76 10.11 0.22
C PRO A 57 0.99 8.84 0.64
N TRP A 58 1.66 7.81 1.15
CA TRP A 58 1.06 6.54 1.53
C TRP A 58 0.18 6.71 2.78
N VAL A 59 -1.06 6.23 2.68
CA VAL A 59 -1.98 6.17 3.82
C VAL A 59 -2.13 4.72 4.26
N ARG A 60 -1.68 4.41 5.47
CA ARG A 60 -1.91 3.10 6.09
C ARG A 60 -3.37 2.99 6.52
N THR A 61 -4.09 2.03 5.97
CA THR A 61 -5.43 1.65 6.46
C THR A 61 -5.33 0.46 7.42
N GLY A 62 -6.29 0.38 8.34
CA GLY A 62 -6.16 -0.37 9.61
C GLY A 62 -5.98 -1.90 9.48
N PRO A 63 -5.40 -2.56 10.52
CA PRO A 63 -4.79 -3.89 10.43
C PRO A 63 -5.74 -5.11 10.35
N ASN A 64 -7.06 -4.95 10.51
CA ASN A 64 -7.95 -6.08 10.89
C ASN A 64 -9.25 -6.13 10.07
N GLY A 65 -9.20 -6.48 8.79
CA GLY A 65 -10.42 -6.68 7.98
C GLY A 65 -10.18 -7.51 6.72
N ASN A 66 -11.24 -8.10 6.18
CA ASN A 66 -11.25 -8.68 4.82
C ASN A 66 -11.00 -7.54 3.82
N CYS A 67 -10.04 -7.70 2.92
CA CYS A 67 -9.75 -6.69 1.90
C CYS A 67 -10.95 -6.41 0.97
N GLY A 68 -11.93 -7.34 0.89
CA GLY A 68 -13.18 -7.16 0.15
C GLY A 68 -14.22 -6.22 0.78
N ALA A 69 -13.98 -5.70 2.00
CA ALA A 69 -14.87 -4.74 2.67
C ALA A 69 -14.39 -3.28 2.58
N PHE A 70 -13.22 -3.02 1.98
CA PHE A 70 -12.77 -1.66 1.74
C PHE A 70 -13.52 -1.09 0.54
N PRO A 71 -14.22 0.06 0.67
CA PRO A 71 -14.67 0.76 -0.52
C PRO A 71 -13.43 1.14 -1.30
N VAL A 72 -13.40 0.78 -2.58
CA VAL A 72 -12.52 1.41 -3.55
C VAL A 72 -12.83 2.91 -3.47
N GLN A 73 -12.01 3.67 -2.75
CA GLN A 73 -12.03 5.13 -2.77
C GLN A 73 -11.24 5.61 -3.97
#